data_AF-A0A6N2JM48-F1
#
_entry.id   AF-A0A6N2JM48-F1
#
_cell.length_a   1.000
_cell.length_b   1.000
_cell.length_c   1.000
_cell.angle_alpha   90.00
_cell.angle_beta   90.00
_cell.angle_gamma   90.00
#
_symmetry.space_group_name_H-M   'P 1'
#
loop_
_entity.id
_entity.type
_entity.pdbx_description
1 polymer ?
#
loop_
_entity_poly.entity_id
_entity_poly.type
_entity_poly.pdbx_seq_one_letter_code
_entity_poly.pdbx_strand_id
1 'polypeptide(L)'
;MKICLFDPSIENNDYSSSSNLGDLIIQEAVNRELISIFNECEIKRISTQTYLKQEQIRTFHNCSLIFVGGTNLLSSKMNEYRQWKISLFNSFRISNAILLGVGWWQYQENPNLYTKTILRCALSNKVLHSVRDNYTKLKLESIGIKNVLNTGCPTMWPLAELKPDEIASSKAENVLLMLTDYYQDIDLDKKLIEVLVSQYKTVFAWPQGRNDLEYIRNFNLPVVILKHSLESLDDFIKSGIQFDYIGTRLHGGIRCLLARKRSLILEVDNRAKEIAIDTGITTAQRNNFDYIKQWIEKPLITKINLDVKLINKWKSQFNAKHDSIS
;
A
#
# COMPACT_ATOMS: atom_id res chain seq x y z
N MET A 1 -8.40 21.18 14.11
CA MET A 1 -8.35 21.43 12.63
C MET A 1 -9.18 20.37 11.90
N LYS A 2 -9.79 20.69 10.74
CA LYS A 2 -10.52 19.70 9.91
C LYS A 2 -9.71 19.30 8.69
N ILE A 3 -9.51 18.00 8.50
CA ILE A 3 -8.80 17.41 7.37
C ILE A 3 -9.78 16.61 6.53
N CYS A 4 -9.74 16.80 5.21
CA CYS A 4 -10.37 15.88 4.28
C CYS A 4 -9.35 14.83 3.84
N LEU A 5 -9.73 13.55 3.90
CA LEU A 5 -8.95 12.44 3.37
C LEU A 5 -9.75 11.73 2.28
N PHE A 6 -9.22 11.74 1.06
CA PHE A 6 -9.63 10.80 0.03
C PHE A 6 -9.08 9.41 0.37
N ASP A 7 -10.00 8.51 0.68
CA ASP A 7 -9.75 7.22 1.32
C ASP A 7 -10.17 6.06 0.37
N PRO A 8 -9.22 5.26 -0.13
CA PRO A 8 -9.51 4.10 -0.97
C PRO A 8 -10.05 2.88 -0.24
N SER A 9 -9.95 2.80 1.09
CA SER A 9 -10.56 1.70 1.84
C SER A 9 -12.04 1.88 2.08
N ILE A 10 -12.64 2.95 1.57
CA ILE A 10 -14.09 3.17 1.60
C ILE A 10 -14.64 2.85 0.20
N GLU A 11 -15.48 1.82 0.08
CA GLU A 11 -16.07 1.38 -1.20
C GLU A 11 -17.08 2.42 -1.73
N ASN A 12 -17.77 3.10 -0.81
CA ASN A 12 -18.84 4.06 -1.03
C ASN A 12 -18.99 5.00 0.19
N ASN A 13 -19.48 6.22 -0.03
CA ASN A 13 -19.60 7.24 1.04
C ASN A 13 -20.68 6.94 2.10
N ASP A 14 -21.10 5.69 2.26
CA ASP A 14 -21.91 5.18 3.38
C ASP A 14 -21.08 4.43 4.43
N TYR A 15 -19.75 4.54 4.33
CA TYR A 15 -18.75 3.92 5.22
C TYR A 15 -18.63 2.40 5.09
N SER A 16 -19.11 1.78 4.01
CA SER A 16 -18.75 0.38 3.77
C SER A 16 -17.25 0.25 3.44
N SER A 17 -16.63 -0.74 4.08
CA SER A 17 -15.19 -0.99 3.99
C SER A 17 -14.84 -1.72 2.70
N SER A 18 -13.67 -1.42 2.14
CA SER A 18 -13.12 -2.14 0.99
C SER A 18 -13.02 -3.63 1.29
N SER A 19 -13.48 -4.44 0.33
CA SER A 19 -13.30 -5.89 0.36
C SER A 19 -11.84 -6.36 0.18
N ASN A 20 -10.92 -5.43 -0.11
CA ASN A 20 -9.49 -5.69 -0.09
C ASN A 20 -8.90 -5.19 1.24
N LEU A 21 -8.63 -6.11 2.16
CA LEU A 21 -8.11 -5.79 3.49
C LEU A 21 -6.75 -5.07 3.44
N GLY A 22 -6.00 -5.18 2.32
CA GLY A 22 -4.76 -4.44 2.13
C GLY A 22 -4.96 -2.92 2.08
N ASP A 23 -6.11 -2.43 1.61
CA ASP A 23 -6.39 -1.00 1.60
C ASP A 23 -6.62 -0.49 3.04
N LEU A 24 -7.21 -1.31 3.91
CA LEU A 24 -7.36 -1.01 5.34
C LEU A 24 -5.99 -0.91 6.03
N ILE A 25 -5.05 -1.82 5.74
CA ILE A 25 -3.66 -1.73 6.26
C ILE A 25 -3.02 -0.38 5.88
N ILE A 26 -3.23 0.05 4.64
CA ILE A 26 -2.70 1.34 4.17
C ILE A 26 -3.36 2.50 4.90
N GLN A 27 -4.68 2.45 5.10
CA GLN A 27 -5.38 3.52 5.80
C GLN A 27 -5.08 3.58 7.29
N GLU A 28 -4.88 2.45 7.97
CA GLU A 28 -4.37 2.44 9.34
C GLU A 28 -3.05 3.24 9.43
N ALA A 29 -2.15 3.02 8.47
CA ALA A 29 -0.89 3.75 8.39
C ALA A 29 -1.09 5.24 8.05
N VAL A 30 -1.89 5.57 7.04
CA VAL A 30 -2.19 6.96 6.67
C VAL A 30 -2.80 7.73 7.86
N ASN A 31 -3.76 7.13 8.56
CA ASN A 31 -4.39 7.72 9.73
C ASN A 31 -3.38 7.93 10.86
N ARG A 32 -2.54 6.94 11.16
CA ARG A 32 -1.45 7.05 12.15
C ARG A 32 -0.56 8.25 11.83
N GLU A 33 -0.13 8.40 10.58
CA GLU A 33 0.76 9.50 10.19
C GLU A 33 0.08 10.87 10.25
N LEU A 34 -1.17 10.98 9.81
CA LEU A 34 -1.92 12.24 9.91
C LEU A 34 -2.15 12.66 11.37
N ILE A 35 -2.53 11.72 12.25
CA ILE A 35 -2.68 11.99 13.69
C ILE A 35 -1.34 12.40 14.30
N SER A 36 -0.24 11.72 13.94
CA SER A 36 1.10 12.09 14.42
C SER A 36 1.53 13.50 14.01
N ILE A 37 1.11 13.99 12.85
CA ILE A 37 1.47 15.33 12.36
C ILE A 37 0.59 16.42 13.00
N PHE A 38 -0.70 16.15 13.17
CA PHE A 38 -1.68 17.18 13.51
C PHE A 38 -2.31 17.06 14.91
N ASN A 39 -1.98 16.01 15.65
CA ASN A 39 -2.41 15.66 17.00
C ASN A 39 -3.95 15.65 17.19
N GLU A 40 -4.58 16.83 17.28
CA GLU A 40 -6.01 17.06 17.44
C GLU A 40 -6.66 17.49 16.11
N CYS A 41 -6.78 16.55 15.18
CA CYS A 41 -7.47 16.76 13.91
C CYS A 41 -8.74 15.91 13.78
N GLU A 42 -9.78 16.51 13.23
CA GLU A 42 -10.96 15.79 12.76
C GLU A 42 -10.73 15.37 11.30
N ILE A 43 -10.68 14.07 11.04
CA ILE A 43 -10.50 13.52 9.68
C ILE A 43 -11.86 13.16 9.08
N LYS A 44 -12.30 13.93 8.09
CA LYS A 44 -13.46 13.64 7.24
C LYS A 44 -13.03 12.81 6.04
N ARG A 45 -13.57 11.60 5.91
CA ARG A 45 -13.21 10.67 4.84
C ARG A 45 -14.16 10.74 3.67
N ILE A 46 -13.61 10.61 2.46
CA ILE A 46 -14.36 10.56 1.21
C ILE A 46 -13.80 9.40 0.39
N SER A 47 -14.67 8.51 -0.06
CA SER A 47 -14.28 7.39 -0.93
C SER A 47 -13.62 7.88 -2.21
N THR A 48 -12.49 7.27 -2.58
CA THR A 48 -11.90 7.46 -3.93
C THR A 48 -12.67 6.69 -5.01
N GLN A 49 -13.47 5.70 -4.61
CA GLN A 49 -14.14 4.75 -5.51
C GLN A 49 -15.50 5.25 -6.01
N THR A 50 -15.92 6.45 -5.61
CA THR A 50 -17.20 7.05 -6.03
C THR A 50 -17.01 8.48 -6.53
N TYR A 51 -17.89 8.92 -7.43
CA TYR A 51 -17.90 10.31 -7.86
C TYR A 51 -18.41 11.21 -6.75
N LEU A 52 -17.78 12.38 -6.62
CA LEU A 52 -18.14 13.40 -5.65
C LEU A 52 -19.55 13.94 -5.92
N LYS A 53 -20.40 13.93 -4.90
CA LYS A 53 -21.67 14.65 -4.88
C LYS A 53 -21.50 16.00 -4.16
N GLN A 54 -22.53 16.84 -4.20
CA GLN A 54 -22.50 18.19 -3.62
C GLN A 54 -22.16 18.19 -2.13
N GLU A 55 -22.56 17.16 -1.38
CA GLU A 55 -22.24 17.00 0.03
C GLU A 55 -20.73 16.81 0.25
N GLN A 56 -20.09 15.88 -0.47
CA GLN A 56 -18.65 15.66 -0.38
C GLN A 56 -17.85 16.90 -0.79
N ILE A 57 -18.36 17.66 -1.77
CA ILE A 57 -17.78 18.95 -2.17
C ILE A 57 -17.81 19.96 -1.02
N ARG A 58 -18.95 20.11 -0.34
CA ARG A 58 -19.05 20.95 0.85
C ARG A 58 -18.09 20.49 1.96
N THR A 59 -17.93 19.18 2.14
CA THR A 59 -17.03 18.61 3.15
C THR A 59 -15.59 19.09 2.96
N PHE A 60 -14.99 18.93 1.78
CA PHE A 60 -13.59 19.34 1.62
C PHE A 60 -13.42 20.86 1.52
N HIS A 61 -14.44 21.63 1.09
CA HIS A 61 -14.41 23.10 1.18
C HIS A 61 -14.38 23.60 2.64
N ASN A 62 -14.95 22.83 3.58
CA ASN A 62 -14.90 23.13 5.01
C ASN A 62 -13.65 22.58 5.72
N CYS A 63 -12.73 21.95 4.97
CA CYS A 63 -11.49 21.39 5.51
C CYS A 63 -10.31 22.32 5.23
N SER A 64 -9.36 22.38 6.17
CA SER A 64 -8.15 23.19 6.05
C SER A 64 -7.13 22.56 5.10
N LEU A 65 -7.11 21.22 5.04
CA LEU A 65 -6.22 20.43 4.19
C LEU A 65 -7.00 19.28 3.55
N ILE A 66 -6.58 18.92 2.34
CA ILE A 66 -7.16 17.84 1.55
C ILE A 66 -6.03 16.87 1.21
N PHE A 67 -6.06 15.68 1.80
CA PHE A 67 -5.10 14.62 1.51
C PHE A 67 -5.71 13.57 0.58
N VAL A 68 -4.86 12.95 -0.22
CA VAL A 68 -5.15 11.74 -0.97
C VAL A 68 -4.25 10.65 -0.44
N GLY A 69 -4.82 9.73 0.34
CA GLY A 69 -4.10 8.59 0.89
C GLY A 69 -3.91 7.51 -0.17
N GLY A 70 -2.69 6.99 -0.30
CA GLY A 70 -2.38 5.86 -1.19
C GLY A 70 -3.38 4.71 -1.03
N THR A 71 -3.72 4.02 -2.12
CA THR A 71 -2.96 2.93 -2.75
C THR A 71 -2.56 3.23 -4.22
N ASN A 72 -2.80 2.33 -5.20
CA ASN A 72 -2.59 2.48 -6.66
C ASN A 72 -3.59 3.47 -7.31
N LEU A 73 -3.65 4.71 -6.84
CA LEU A 73 -4.72 5.63 -7.26
C LEU A 73 -4.50 6.28 -8.63
N LEU A 74 -3.26 6.46 -9.07
CA LEU A 74 -2.92 7.22 -10.27
C LEU A 74 -2.75 6.31 -11.49
N SER A 75 -3.10 6.79 -12.68
CA SER A 75 -2.89 6.05 -13.94
C SER A 75 -2.72 6.99 -15.13
N SER A 76 -2.06 6.53 -16.20
CA SER A 76 -1.85 7.32 -17.42
C SER A 76 -3.12 7.59 -18.21
N LYS A 77 -4.19 6.86 -17.90
CA LYS A 77 -5.50 7.00 -18.54
C LYS A 77 -6.60 6.98 -17.47
N MET A 78 -6.66 8.03 -16.64
CA MET A 78 -7.67 8.17 -15.58
C MET A 78 -9.10 8.40 -16.11
N ASN A 79 -9.26 8.56 -17.42
CA ASN A 79 -10.55 8.48 -18.11
C ASN A 79 -11.01 7.01 -18.30
N GLU A 80 -10.10 6.03 -18.30
CA GLU A 80 -10.39 4.61 -18.48
C GLU A 80 -10.31 3.86 -17.14
N TYR A 81 -9.17 3.95 -16.44
CA TYR A 81 -8.94 3.28 -15.16
C TYR A 81 -9.07 4.26 -13.98
N ARG A 82 -10.15 4.12 -13.20
CA ARG A 82 -10.62 5.15 -12.24
C ARG A 82 -10.60 4.66 -10.79
N GLN A 83 -9.40 4.48 -10.21
CA GLN A 83 -9.24 4.21 -8.77
C GLN A 83 -9.49 5.45 -7.91
N TRP A 84 -9.19 6.63 -8.46
CA TRP A 84 -9.62 7.91 -7.93
C TRP A 84 -10.65 8.54 -8.88
N LYS A 85 -11.94 8.39 -8.56
CA LYS A 85 -13.07 8.84 -9.38
C LYS A 85 -13.31 10.34 -9.26
N ILE A 86 -12.44 11.11 -9.90
CA ILE A 86 -12.60 12.55 -10.08
C ILE A 86 -12.84 12.89 -11.56
N SER A 87 -13.83 13.76 -11.81
CA SER A 87 -14.03 14.37 -13.12
C SER A 87 -13.15 15.61 -13.27
N LEU A 88 -13.01 16.10 -14.50
CA LEU A 88 -12.32 17.36 -14.75
C LEU A 88 -12.93 18.52 -13.94
N PHE A 89 -14.26 18.63 -13.90
CA PHE A 89 -14.94 19.65 -13.12
C PHE A 89 -14.66 19.52 -11.61
N ASN A 90 -14.65 18.29 -11.09
CA ASN A 90 -14.31 18.03 -9.70
C ASN A 90 -12.85 18.39 -9.38
N SER A 91 -11.91 18.15 -10.31
CA SER A 91 -10.49 18.48 -10.12
C SER A 91 -10.28 19.98 -9.85
N PHE A 92 -10.99 20.85 -10.57
CA PHE A 92 -10.95 22.30 -10.33
C PHE A 92 -11.51 22.70 -8.96
N ARG A 93 -12.52 21.98 -8.44
CA ARG A 93 -13.08 22.25 -7.11
C ARG A 93 -12.14 21.80 -5.99
N ILE A 94 -11.47 20.67 -6.18
CA ILE A 94 -10.50 20.15 -5.20
C ILE A 94 -9.30 21.10 -5.10
N SER A 95 -8.68 21.46 -6.23
CA SER A 95 -7.60 22.46 -6.42
C SER A 95 -6.30 22.36 -5.61
N ASN A 96 -6.32 21.74 -4.42
CA ASN A 96 -5.24 21.77 -3.44
C ASN A 96 -5.07 20.42 -2.72
N ALA A 97 -5.34 19.31 -3.41
CA ALA A 97 -5.08 17.98 -2.85
C ALA A 97 -3.58 17.72 -2.67
N ILE A 98 -3.25 16.97 -1.62
CA ILE A 98 -1.89 16.62 -1.22
C ILE A 98 -1.77 15.10 -1.19
N LEU A 99 -0.88 14.53 -2.02
CA LEU A 99 -0.63 13.09 -2.02
C LEU A 99 0.11 12.67 -0.75
N LEU A 100 -0.30 11.53 -0.17
CA LEU A 100 0.36 10.83 0.91
C LEU A 100 0.51 9.34 0.55
N GLY A 101 1.72 8.92 0.20
CA GLY A 101 2.02 7.52 -0.10
C GLY A 101 1.34 6.97 -1.35
N VAL A 102 0.94 7.84 -2.27
CA VAL A 102 0.17 7.45 -3.46
C VAL A 102 1.09 6.79 -4.49
N GLY A 103 0.54 5.80 -5.22
CA GLY A 103 1.26 5.09 -6.28
C GLY A 103 0.57 5.11 -7.63
N TRP A 104 1.37 4.84 -8.67
CA TRP A 104 0.94 4.69 -10.06
C TRP A 104 0.58 3.24 -10.37
N TRP A 105 -0.55 3.04 -11.01
CA TRP A 105 -1.06 1.75 -11.40
C TRP A 105 -0.30 1.21 -12.62
N GLN A 106 0.46 0.14 -12.40
CA GLN A 106 1.18 -0.63 -13.43
C GLN A 106 2.18 0.18 -14.27
N TYR A 107 2.98 -0.55 -15.05
CA TYR A 107 3.79 0.06 -16.08
C TYR A 107 2.89 0.52 -17.22
N GLN A 108 2.99 1.80 -17.57
CA GLN A 108 2.14 2.46 -18.55
C GLN A 108 2.98 3.44 -19.36
N GLU A 109 2.46 3.85 -20.51
CA GLU A 109 2.99 4.98 -21.27
C GLU A 109 2.87 6.30 -20.49
N ASN A 110 3.31 7.40 -21.09
CA ASN A 110 3.15 8.71 -20.47
C ASN A 110 1.67 9.08 -20.30
N PRO A 111 1.32 9.88 -19.27
CA PRO A 111 -0.06 10.22 -19.01
C PRO A 111 -0.68 10.99 -20.18
N ASN A 112 -1.90 10.65 -20.55
CA ASN A 112 -2.63 11.34 -21.61
C ASN A 112 -3.03 12.77 -21.17
N LEU A 113 -3.50 13.58 -22.13
CA LEU A 113 -3.91 14.96 -21.86
C LEU A 113 -4.98 15.06 -20.76
N TYR A 114 -5.89 14.08 -20.69
CA TYR A 114 -6.92 14.02 -19.67
C TYR A 114 -6.31 13.87 -18.27
N THR A 115 -5.51 12.82 -18.02
CA THR A 115 -4.81 12.61 -16.75
C THR A 115 -3.95 13.82 -16.39
N LYS A 116 -3.15 14.33 -17.35
CA LYS A 116 -2.31 15.51 -17.14
C LYS A 116 -3.12 16.70 -16.65
N THR A 117 -4.27 16.96 -17.27
CA THR A 117 -5.13 18.10 -16.91
C THR A 117 -5.72 17.91 -15.53
N ILE A 118 -6.35 16.78 -15.24
CA ILE A 118 -7.02 16.58 -13.94
C ILE A 118 -6.02 16.60 -12.77
N LEU A 119 -4.82 16.03 -12.94
CA LEU A 119 -3.82 16.00 -11.86
C LEU A 119 -3.24 17.39 -11.61
N ARG A 120 -2.95 18.16 -12.67
CA ARG A 120 -2.49 19.54 -12.52
C ARG A 120 -3.54 20.47 -11.92
N CYS A 121 -4.82 20.18 -12.15
CA CYS A 121 -5.92 20.94 -11.56
C CYS A 121 -6.21 20.52 -10.13
N ALA A 122 -6.17 19.23 -9.80
CA ALA A 122 -6.55 18.73 -8.47
C ALA A 122 -5.42 18.90 -7.44
N LEU A 123 -4.17 18.69 -7.83
CA LEU A 123 -3.03 18.65 -6.92
C LEU A 123 -2.46 20.04 -6.65
N SER A 124 -2.10 20.28 -5.39
CA SER A 124 -1.53 21.57 -5.00
C SER A 124 -0.16 21.80 -5.62
N ASN A 125 0.08 23.01 -6.12
CA ASN A 125 1.39 23.42 -6.65
C ASN A 125 2.32 24.08 -5.60
N LYS A 126 1.87 24.20 -4.34
CA LYS A 126 2.60 24.94 -3.28
C LYS A 126 3.28 24.06 -2.24
N VAL A 127 2.86 22.80 -2.14
CA VAL A 127 3.27 21.87 -1.07
C VAL A 127 3.88 20.62 -1.68
N LEU A 128 4.74 19.93 -0.93
CA LEU A 128 5.35 18.69 -1.36
C LEU A 128 4.33 17.55 -1.32
N HIS A 129 4.34 16.74 -2.37
CA HIS A 129 3.58 15.50 -2.47
C HIS A 129 4.43 14.30 -2.04
N SER A 130 3.82 13.36 -1.33
CA SER A 130 4.43 12.08 -0.97
C SER A 130 3.89 11.00 -1.91
N VAL A 131 4.81 10.34 -2.60
CA VAL A 131 4.54 9.12 -3.37
C VAL A 131 5.34 7.96 -2.79
N ARG A 132 4.89 6.75 -3.08
CA ARG A 132 5.47 5.54 -2.47
C ARG A 132 6.66 4.95 -3.21
N ASP A 133 6.87 5.33 -4.47
CA ASP A 133 7.90 4.77 -5.34
C ASP A 133 8.39 5.80 -6.38
N ASN A 134 9.61 5.60 -6.88
CA ASN A 134 10.26 6.49 -7.84
C ASN A 134 9.58 6.45 -9.21
N TYR A 135 9.02 5.32 -9.62
CA TYR A 135 8.24 5.25 -10.86
C TYR A 135 7.07 6.24 -10.84
N THR A 136 6.32 6.31 -9.74
CA THR A 136 5.23 7.28 -9.55
C THR A 136 5.74 8.71 -9.58
N LYS A 137 6.87 8.97 -8.91
CA LYS A 137 7.52 10.29 -8.92
C LYS A 137 7.85 10.74 -10.35
N LEU A 138 8.52 9.88 -11.11
CA LEU A 138 8.91 10.17 -12.50
C LEU A 138 7.70 10.39 -13.42
N LYS A 139 6.60 9.66 -13.20
CA LYS A 139 5.35 9.87 -13.96
C LYS A 139 4.68 11.21 -13.67
N LEU A 140 4.73 11.69 -12.43
CA LEU A 140 4.23 13.03 -12.09
C LEU A 140 5.15 14.14 -12.62
N GLU A 141 6.46 13.94 -12.53
CA GLU A 141 7.45 14.89 -13.04
C GLU A 141 7.33 15.06 -14.57
N SER A 142 7.05 13.99 -15.32
CA SER A 142 6.90 14.04 -16.78
C SER A 142 5.71 14.88 -17.25
N ILE A 143 4.71 15.12 -16.39
CA ILE A 143 3.58 16.03 -16.66
C ILE A 143 3.74 17.42 -16.03
N GLY A 144 4.90 17.69 -15.45
CA GLY A 144 5.29 18.98 -14.88
C GLY A 144 4.96 19.16 -13.40
N ILE A 145 4.60 18.11 -12.67
CA ILE A 145 4.37 18.13 -11.23
C ILE A 145 5.68 17.72 -10.56
N LYS A 146 6.52 18.71 -10.22
CA LYS A 146 7.90 18.49 -9.75
C LYS A 146 8.08 18.57 -8.23
N ASN A 147 7.05 19.03 -7.53
CA ASN A 147 6.98 19.12 -6.06
C ASN A 147 6.66 17.75 -5.44
N VAL A 148 7.38 16.70 -5.84
CA VAL A 148 7.08 15.31 -5.46
C VAL A 148 8.30 14.65 -4.83
N LEU A 149 8.09 13.99 -3.68
CA LEU A 149 9.08 13.21 -2.98
C LEU A 149 8.67 11.73 -2.96
N ASN A 150 9.61 10.84 -3.26
CA ASN A 150 9.46 9.43 -2.92
C ASN A 150 9.75 9.26 -1.43
N THR A 151 8.70 9.10 -0.64
CA THR A 151 8.81 8.90 0.80
C THR A 151 8.58 7.44 1.18
N GLY A 152 8.42 6.54 0.22
CA GLY A 152 7.93 5.19 0.48
C GLY A 152 6.46 5.15 0.89
N CYS A 153 5.89 3.94 0.93
CA CYS A 153 4.52 3.72 1.41
C CYS A 153 4.42 3.99 2.93
N PRO A 154 3.40 4.72 3.43
CA PRO A 154 3.20 4.97 4.86
C PRO A 154 3.16 3.72 5.72
N THR A 155 2.75 2.58 5.16
CA THR A 155 2.79 1.28 5.87
C THR A 155 4.21 0.86 6.25
N MET A 156 5.22 1.33 5.52
CA MET A 156 6.61 0.98 5.73
C MET A 156 7.37 1.99 6.58
N TRP A 157 6.85 3.19 6.82
CA TRP A 157 7.61 4.23 7.56
C TRP A 157 8.14 3.78 8.92
N PRO A 158 7.43 2.96 9.72
CA PRO A 158 8.01 2.43 10.97
C PRO A 158 9.20 1.47 10.76
N LEU A 159 9.36 0.89 9.56
CA LEU A 159 10.51 0.06 9.21
C LEU A 159 11.79 0.89 9.00
N ALA A 160 11.71 2.22 8.98
CA ALA A 160 12.89 3.05 8.79
C ALA A 160 13.87 3.00 9.98
N GLU A 161 13.36 2.65 11.17
CA GLU A 161 14.15 2.48 12.39
C GLU A 161 14.52 1.00 12.65
N LEU A 162 14.05 0.09 11.78
CA LEU A 162 14.26 -1.35 11.91
C LEU A 162 15.71 -1.70 11.63
N LYS A 163 16.38 -2.33 12.60
CA LYS A 163 17.72 -2.88 12.41
C LYS A 163 17.64 -4.26 11.73
N PRO A 164 18.60 -4.61 10.85
CA PRO A 164 18.54 -5.86 10.09
C PRO A 164 18.51 -7.14 10.94
N ASP A 165 19.10 -7.10 12.14
CA ASP A 165 19.18 -8.21 13.10
C ASP A 165 17.89 -8.42 13.90
N GLU A 166 16.94 -7.46 13.85
CA GLU A 166 15.65 -7.60 14.51
C GLU A 166 14.67 -8.49 13.72
N ILE A 167 14.94 -8.80 12.45
CA ILE A 167 14.17 -9.77 11.66
C ILE A 167 14.94 -11.09 11.62
N ALA A 168 14.24 -12.19 11.88
CA ALA A 168 14.82 -13.53 11.80
C ALA A 168 15.47 -13.76 10.41
N SER A 169 16.74 -14.17 10.40
CA SER A 169 17.46 -14.46 9.15
C SER A 169 17.21 -15.86 8.62
N SER A 170 16.85 -16.80 9.51
CA SER A 170 16.70 -18.22 9.20
C SER A 170 15.23 -18.61 9.09
N LYS A 171 14.98 -19.71 8.38
CA LYS A 171 13.65 -20.30 8.15
C LYS A 171 12.90 -20.55 9.46
N ALA A 172 11.62 -20.23 9.48
CA ALA A 172 10.71 -20.62 10.56
C ALA A 172 10.10 -22.02 10.35
N GLU A 173 9.47 -22.57 11.38
CA GLU A 173 8.81 -23.89 11.31
C GLU A 173 7.57 -23.88 10.40
N ASN A 174 6.86 -22.74 10.35
CA ASN A 174 5.60 -22.57 9.63
C ASN A 174 5.71 -21.48 8.56
N VAL A 175 4.73 -21.39 7.68
CA VAL A 175 4.63 -20.31 6.69
C VAL A 175 3.22 -19.75 6.62
N LEU A 176 3.12 -18.43 6.50
CA LEU A 176 1.90 -17.72 6.14
C LEU A 176 1.92 -17.37 4.66
N LEU A 177 0.98 -17.97 3.94
CA LEU A 177 0.72 -17.74 2.52
C LEU A 177 -0.38 -16.70 2.35
N MET A 178 -0.18 -15.79 1.40
CA MET A 178 -1.25 -14.93 0.90
C MET A 178 -1.17 -14.88 -0.63
N LEU A 179 -2.24 -15.33 -1.29
CA LEU A 179 -2.37 -15.27 -2.75
C LEU A 179 -3.31 -14.14 -3.15
N THR A 180 -3.35 -13.84 -4.45
CA THR A 180 -4.15 -12.74 -4.98
C THR A 180 -5.08 -13.21 -6.08
N ASP A 181 -6.36 -12.94 -5.92
CA ASP A 181 -7.42 -13.33 -6.83
C ASP A 181 -7.50 -12.50 -8.12
N TYR A 182 -6.93 -11.29 -8.15
CA TYR A 182 -6.98 -10.42 -9.34
C TYR A 182 -5.83 -10.62 -10.35
N TYR A 183 -4.83 -11.45 -10.04
CA TYR A 183 -3.69 -11.74 -10.92
C TYR A 183 -3.29 -13.21 -10.81
N GLN A 184 -4.26 -14.09 -11.07
CA GLN A 184 -4.10 -15.53 -10.92
C GLN A 184 -3.17 -16.10 -12.01
N ASP A 185 -2.35 -17.05 -11.58
CA ASP A 185 -1.58 -17.97 -12.40
C ASP A 185 -1.66 -19.31 -11.66
N ILE A 186 -2.57 -20.16 -12.13
CA ILE A 186 -2.99 -21.39 -11.45
C ILE A 186 -1.81 -22.35 -11.32
N ASP A 187 -0.99 -22.48 -12.37
CA ASP A 187 0.13 -23.42 -12.38
C ASP A 187 1.24 -22.97 -11.42
N LEU A 188 1.60 -21.69 -11.46
CA LEU A 188 2.62 -21.15 -10.56
C LEU A 188 2.16 -21.17 -9.10
N ASP A 189 0.90 -20.84 -8.80
CA ASP A 189 0.42 -20.82 -7.42
C ASP A 189 0.23 -22.22 -6.84
N LYS A 190 -0.25 -23.17 -7.64
CA LYS A 190 -0.30 -24.57 -7.21
C LYS A 190 1.10 -25.06 -6.86
N LYS A 191 2.06 -24.84 -7.75
CA LYS A 191 3.46 -25.23 -7.54
C LYS A 191 4.07 -24.53 -6.32
N LEU A 192 3.74 -23.27 -6.07
CA LEU A 192 4.15 -22.57 -4.87
C LEU A 192 3.61 -23.26 -3.61
N ILE A 193 2.31 -23.54 -3.55
CA ILE A 193 1.71 -24.20 -2.38
C ILE A 193 2.35 -25.58 -2.17
N GLU A 194 2.58 -26.37 -3.22
CA GLU A 194 3.26 -27.67 -3.14
C GLU A 194 4.68 -27.53 -2.56
N VAL A 195 5.45 -26.54 -3.01
CA VAL A 195 6.77 -26.24 -2.45
C VAL A 195 6.65 -25.89 -0.97
N LEU A 196 5.72 -25.02 -0.58
CA LEU A 196 5.53 -24.61 0.81
C LEU A 196 5.13 -25.78 1.71
N VAL A 197 4.20 -26.62 1.26
CA VAL A 197 3.78 -27.84 1.96
C VAL A 197 4.94 -28.82 2.14
N SER A 198 5.82 -28.95 1.14
CA SER A 198 7.00 -29.82 1.25
C SER A 198 8.09 -29.28 2.17
N GLN A 199 8.09 -27.96 2.43
CA GLN A 199 9.18 -27.28 3.13
C GLN A 199 8.82 -26.90 4.57
N TYR A 200 7.56 -26.60 4.87
CA TYR A 200 7.12 -26.12 6.16
C TYR A 200 6.22 -27.14 6.85
N LYS A 201 6.22 -27.15 8.19
CA LYS A 201 5.38 -28.07 8.96
C LYS A 201 3.89 -27.76 8.79
N THR A 202 3.54 -26.47 8.72
CA THR A 202 2.18 -26.02 8.49
C THR A 202 2.18 -24.80 7.58
N VAL A 203 1.36 -24.88 6.54
CA VAL A 203 1.05 -23.75 5.65
C VAL A 203 -0.26 -23.14 6.13
N PHE A 204 -0.16 -21.96 6.71
CA PHE A 204 -1.32 -21.12 6.99
C PHE A 204 -1.61 -20.28 5.76
N ALA A 205 -2.88 -19.99 5.47
CA ALA A 205 -3.21 -19.01 4.45
C ALA A 205 -4.21 -17.99 4.95
N TRP A 206 -3.95 -16.72 4.66
CA TRP A 206 -4.86 -15.63 4.99
C TRP A 206 -5.40 -15.00 3.69
N PRO A 207 -6.71 -15.11 3.43
CA PRO A 207 -7.33 -14.46 2.28
C PRO A 207 -7.47 -12.96 2.52
N GLN A 208 -6.82 -12.13 1.68
CA GLN A 208 -6.84 -10.66 1.82
C GLN A 208 -7.95 -10.00 0.98
N GLY A 209 -8.20 -10.51 -0.22
CA GLY A 209 -9.23 -10.06 -1.15
C GLY A 209 -10.47 -10.94 -1.14
N ARG A 210 -11.53 -10.45 -1.79
CA ARG A 210 -12.87 -11.05 -1.79
C ARG A 210 -12.87 -12.53 -2.19
N ASN A 211 -12.12 -12.91 -3.23
CA ASN A 211 -12.15 -14.28 -3.76
C ASN A 211 -10.87 -15.08 -3.45
N ASP A 212 -9.96 -14.56 -2.62
CA ASP A 212 -8.72 -15.29 -2.28
C ASP A 212 -9.01 -16.63 -1.60
N LEU A 213 -10.04 -16.68 -0.75
CA LEU A 213 -10.45 -17.89 -0.04
C LEU A 213 -10.84 -19.00 -1.00
N GLU A 214 -11.70 -18.69 -1.97
CA GLU A 214 -12.17 -19.65 -2.98
C GLU A 214 -11.00 -20.07 -3.87
N TYR A 215 -10.18 -19.12 -4.30
CA TYR A 215 -9.01 -19.38 -5.11
C TYR A 215 -8.03 -20.36 -4.45
N ILE A 216 -7.70 -20.14 -3.17
CA ILE A 216 -6.81 -21.03 -2.41
C ILE A 216 -7.44 -22.42 -2.23
N ARG A 217 -8.75 -22.50 -1.96
CA ARG A 217 -9.45 -23.78 -1.79
C ARG A 217 -9.44 -24.63 -3.06
N ASN A 218 -9.51 -24.01 -4.24
CA ASN A 218 -9.55 -24.71 -5.52
C ASN A 218 -8.31 -25.57 -5.80
N PHE A 219 -7.19 -25.33 -5.11
CA PHE A 219 -5.99 -26.17 -5.25
C PHE A 219 -6.10 -27.53 -4.53
N ASN A 220 -7.02 -27.69 -3.56
CA ASN A 220 -7.19 -28.90 -2.76
C ASN A 220 -5.87 -29.40 -2.11
N LEU A 221 -5.05 -28.46 -1.61
CA LEU A 221 -3.78 -28.73 -0.92
C LEU A 221 -3.91 -28.49 0.59
N PRO A 222 -3.08 -29.15 1.42
CA PRO A 222 -3.20 -29.08 2.89
C PRO A 222 -2.76 -27.71 3.42
N VAL A 223 -3.72 -26.80 3.57
CA VAL A 223 -3.53 -25.43 4.03
C VAL A 223 -4.52 -25.11 5.15
N VAL A 224 -4.03 -24.53 6.25
CA VAL A 224 -4.87 -24.04 7.34
C VAL A 224 -5.34 -22.62 7.03
N ILE A 225 -6.62 -22.46 6.70
CA ILE A 225 -7.14 -21.17 6.25
C ILE A 225 -7.61 -20.32 7.43
N LEU A 226 -7.02 -19.14 7.57
CA LEU A 226 -7.42 -18.10 8.52
C LEU A 226 -8.68 -17.37 8.03
N LYS A 227 -9.37 -16.67 8.95
CA LYS A 227 -10.57 -15.90 8.59
C LYS A 227 -10.18 -14.67 7.76
N HIS A 228 -11.06 -14.28 6.84
CA HIS A 228 -10.95 -13.02 6.08
C HIS A 228 -11.28 -11.81 6.98
N SER A 229 -10.36 -11.47 7.88
CA SER A 229 -10.42 -10.25 8.69
C SER A 229 -9.01 -9.81 9.10
N LEU A 230 -8.81 -8.49 9.30
CA LEU A 230 -7.55 -7.97 9.84
C LEU A 230 -7.29 -8.48 11.26
N GLU A 231 -8.33 -8.58 12.08
CA GLU A 231 -8.27 -9.16 13.43
C GLU A 231 -7.68 -10.58 13.40
N SER A 232 -8.14 -11.43 12.47
CA SER A 232 -7.61 -12.80 12.35
C SER A 232 -6.14 -12.84 11.95
N LEU A 233 -5.66 -11.87 11.16
CA LEU A 233 -4.24 -11.77 10.83
C LEU A 233 -3.44 -11.29 12.04
N ASP A 234 -3.94 -10.31 12.77
CA ASP A 234 -3.27 -9.76 13.96
C ASP A 234 -3.17 -10.79 15.07
N ASP A 235 -4.24 -11.54 15.32
CA ASP A 235 -4.26 -12.63 16.30
C ASP A 235 -3.25 -13.72 15.91
N PHE A 236 -3.17 -14.08 14.63
CA PHE A 236 -2.18 -15.02 14.13
C PHE A 236 -0.75 -14.50 14.32
N ILE A 237 -0.48 -13.24 13.98
CA ILE A 237 0.82 -12.60 14.18
C ILE A 237 1.21 -12.60 15.67
N LYS A 238 0.26 -12.33 16.57
CA LYS A 238 0.47 -12.24 18.03
C LYS A 238 0.44 -13.59 18.75
N SER A 239 0.05 -14.67 18.08
CA SER A 239 -0.13 -16.01 18.66
C SER A 239 1.16 -16.65 19.23
N GLY A 240 2.33 -16.08 18.93
CA GLY A 240 3.63 -16.66 19.27
C GLY A 240 4.13 -17.71 18.27
N ILE A 241 3.31 -18.09 17.28
CA ILE A 241 3.71 -18.99 16.19
C ILE A 241 4.91 -18.37 15.45
N GLN A 242 5.95 -19.18 15.26
CA GLN A 242 7.08 -18.83 14.41
C GLN A 242 6.73 -19.18 12.98
N PHE A 243 6.73 -18.17 12.10
CA PHE A 243 6.41 -18.34 10.70
C PHE A 243 7.20 -17.38 9.81
N ASP A 244 7.44 -17.82 8.59
CA ASP A 244 7.85 -16.98 7.47
C ASP A 244 6.60 -16.49 6.72
N TYR A 245 6.67 -15.33 6.06
CA TYR A 245 5.66 -14.92 5.09
C TYR A 245 6.17 -15.18 3.67
N ILE A 246 5.36 -15.82 2.82
CA ILE A 246 5.63 -15.94 1.37
C ILE A 246 4.32 -15.72 0.63
N GLY A 247 4.24 -14.75 -0.28
CA GLY A 247 3.00 -14.54 -1.02
C GLY A 247 2.98 -13.33 -1.94
N THR A 248 1.89 -13.18 -2.70
CA THR A 248 1.71 -12.13 -3.73
C THR A 248 1.04 -10.87 -3.20
N ARG A 249 0.67 -10.84 -1.91
CA ARG A 249 -0.02 -9.71 -1.26
C ARG A 249 0.96 -8.81 -0.50
N LEU A 250 1.55 -7.84 -1.22
CA LEU A 250 2.54 -6.88 -0.70
C LEU A 250 2.28 -6.34 0.73
N HIS A 251 1.11 -5.77 1.00
CA HIS A 251 0.85 -5.10 2.29
C HIS A 251 0.66 -6.09 3.45
N GLY A 252 0.20 -7.31 3.18
CA GLY A 252 0.24 -8.40 4.15
C GLY A 252 1.68 -8.77 4.52
N GLY A 253 2.57 -8.82 3.53
CA GLY A 253 4.01 -8.99 3.75
C GLY A 253 4.64 -7.84 4.55
N ILE A 254 4.29 -6.58 4.26
CA ILE A 254 4.76 -5.42 5.03
C ILE A 254 4.28 -5.51 6.49
N ARG A 255 3.02 -5.93 6.74
CA ARG A 255 2.51 -6.14 8.10
C ARG A 255 3.30 -7.24 8.84
N CYS A 256 3.70 -8.30 8.14
CA CYS A 256 4.57 -9.34 8.69
C CYS A 256 5.98 -8.81 9.02
N LEU A 257 6.57 -7.99 8.15
CA LEU A 257 7.86 -7.32 8.40
C LEU A 257 7.82 -6.43 9.64
N LEU A 258 6.75 -5.64 9.81
CA LEU A 258 6.54 -4.81 11.01
C LEU A 258 6.48 -5.66 12.29
N ALA A 259 5.94 -6.87 12.18
CA ALA A 259 5.92 -7.86 13.26
C ALA A 259 7.22 -8.68 13.38
N ARG A 260 8.30 -8.22 12.73
CA ARG A 260 9.63 -8.84 12.75
C ARG A 260 9.68 -10.25 12.16
N LYS A 261 8.71 -10.59 11.31
CA LYS A 261 8.65 -11.87 10.61
C LYS A 261 9.40 -11.77 9.28
N ARG A 262 10.23 -12.78 9.04
CA ARG A 262 10.95 -12.94 7.78
C ARG A 262 9.93 -13.07 6.64
N SER A 263 10.06 -12.24 5.61
CA SER A 263 9.01 -12.09 4.58
C SER A 263 9.60 -12.07 3.17
N LEU A 264 9.03 -12.86 2.26
CA LEU A 264 9.31 -12.87 0.84
C LEU A 264 8.06 -12.49 0.06
N ILE A 265 8.07 -11.30 -0.55
CA ILE A 265 6.95 -10.83 -1.35
C ILE A 265 7.16 -11.22 -2.81
N LEU A 266 6.20 -11.93 -3.40
CA LEU A 266 6.23 -12.37 -4.78
C LEU A 266 5.67 -11.27 -5.70
N GLU A 267 6.45 -10.93 -6.72
CA GLU A 267 6.15 -9.87 -7.68
C GLU A 267 5.10 -10.35 -8.68
N VAL A 268 3.93 -9.72 -8.65
CA VAL A 268 2.82 -9.91 -9.61
C VAL A 268 2.49 -8.65 -10.41
N ASP A 269 2.96 -7.49 -9.94
CA ASP A 269 2.84 -6.21 -10.63
C ASP A 269 4.02 -5.29 -10.26
N ASN A 270 3.98 -4.06 -10.74
CA ASN A 270 5.04 -3.09 -10.50
C ASN A 270 5.18 -2.68 -9.02
N ARG A 271 4.17 -2.88 -8.16
CA ARG A 271 4.21 -2.32 -6.79
C ARG A 271 5.35 -2.90 -5.97
N ALA A 272 5.37 -4.23 -5.84
CA ALA A 272 6.39 -4.90 -5.05
C ALA A 272 7.78 -4.65 -5.64
N LYS A 273 7.88 -4.68 -6.98
CA LYS A 273 9.13 -4.47 -7.71
C LYS A 273 9.69 -3.05 -7.52
N GLU A 274 8.89 -2.01 -7.72
CA GLU A 274 9.35 -0.61 -7.59
C GLU A 274 9.68 -0.27 -6.13
N ILE A 275 8.87 -0.73 -5.17
CA ILE A 275 9.19 -0.56 -3.75
C ILE A 275 10.47 -1.33 -3.39
N ALA A 276 10.69 -2.54 -3.90
CA ALA A 276 11.92 -3.29 -3.67
C ALA A 276 13.15 -2.59 -4.24
N ILE A 277 13.06 -2.01 -5.43
CA ILE A 277 14.14 -1.20 -6.03
C ILE A 277 14.49 -0.03 -5.11
N ASP A 278 13.49 0.67 -4.59
CA ASP A 278 13.69 1.88 -3.79
C ASP A 278 14.14 1.59 -2.34
N THR A 279 13.66 0.49 -1.76
CA THR A 279 13.82 0.22 -0.32
C THR A 279 14.60 -1.04 0.02
N GLY A 280 14.88 -1.91 -0.93
CA GLY A 280 15.56 -3.18 -0.71
C GLY A 280 14.73 -4.23 0.04
N ILE A 281 13.39 -4.09 0.11
CA ILE A 281 12.56 -5.19 0.66
C ILE A 281 12.77 -6.45 -0.17
N THR A 282 12.79 -7.60 0.51
CA THR A 282 13.05 -8.88 -0.15
C THR A 282 11.85 -9.28 -1.01
N THR A 283 12.07 -9.30 -2.33
CA THR A 283 11.10 -9.78 -3.32
C THR A 283 11.66 -10.89 -4.20
N ALA A 284 10.77 -11.59 -4.90
CA ALA A 284 11.12 -12.52 -5.95
C ALA A 284 10.09 -12.49 -7.07
N GLN A 285 10.53 -12.74 -8.31
CA GLN A 285 9.59 -13.07 -9.38
C GLN A 285 8.82 -14.35 -9.03
N ARG A 286 7.51 -14.35 -9.22
CA ARG A 286 6.62 -15.47 -8.86
C ARG A 286 7.01 -16.81 -9.48
N ASN A 287 7.65 -16.80 -10.65
CA ASN A 287 8.10 -18.01 -11.35
C ASN A 287 9.53 -18.46 -10.96
N ASN A 288 10.26 -17.71 -10.15
CA ASN A 288 11.65 -18.02 -9.79
C ASN A 288 11.71 -18.96 -8.57
N PHE A 289 11.31 -20.22 -8.78
CA PHE A 289 11.28 -21.23 -7.72
C PHE A 289 12.66 -21.57 -7.14
N ASP A 290 13.72 -21.42 -7.93
CA ASP A 290 15.08 -21.68 -7.46
C ASP A 290 15.46 -20.64 -6.39
N TYR A 291 15.17 -19.36 -6.64
CA TYR A 291 15.37 -18.32 -5.64
C TYR A 291 14.44 -18.49 -4.43
N ILE A 292 13.16 -18.84 -4.64
CA ILE A 292 12.22 -19.08 -3.54
C ILE A 292 12.73 -20.20 -2.63
N LYS A 293 13.17 -21.34 -3.19
CA LYS A 293 13.74 -22.44 -2.42
C LYS A 293 15.03 -22.04 -1.73
N GLN A 294 15.92 -21.34 -2.43
CA GLN A 294 17.16 -20.84 -1.84
C GLN A 294 16.90 -19.89 -0.67
N TRP A 295 15.92 -19.01 -0.79
CA TRP A 295 15.49 -18.13 0.29
C TRP A 295 14.96 -18.94 1.47
N ILE A 296 14.12 -19.94 1.23
CA ILE A 296 13.61 -20.81 2.29
C ILE A 296 14.75 -21.50 3.03
N GLU A 297 15.70 -22.11 2.30
CA GLU A 297 16.72 -23.00 2.87
C GLU A 297 17.91 -22.25 3.48
N LYS A 298 18.28 -21.09 2.93
CA LYS A 298 19.48 -20.36 3.35
C LYS A 298 19.12 -19.15 4.23
N PRO A 299 19.92 -18.87 5.26
CA PRO A 299 19.78 -17.63 6.01
C PRO A 299 19.94 -16.41 5.09
N LEU A 300 19.08 -15.41 5.26
CA LEU A 300 19.17 -14.13 4.57
C LEU A 300 18.88 -12.98 5.54
N ILE A 301 19.83 -12.06 5.67
CA ILE A 301 19.65 -10.82 6.44
C ILE A 301 18.73 -9.89 5.65
N THR A 302 17.63 -9.46 6.28
CA THR A 302 16.70 -8.51 5.68
C THR A 302 17.18 -7.09 5.94
N LYS A 303 17.56 -6.36 4.89
CA LYS A 303 17.99 -4.96 4.99
C LYS A 303 17.00 -4.06 4.24
N ILE A 304 16.32 -3.20 4.97
CA ILE A 304 15.35 -2.23 4.42
C ILE A 304 15.95 -0.84 4.58
N ASN A 305 15.91 -0.05 3.51
CA ASN A 305 16.41 1.32 3.47
C ASN A 305 15.26 2.27 3.13
N LEU A 306 14.90 3.15 4.06
CA LEU A 306 13.93 4.21 3.82
C LEU A 306 14.58 5.57 4.06
N ASP A 307 14.32 6.52 3.16
CA ASP A 307 14.85 7.86 3.30
C ASP A 307 14.02 8.67 4.32
N VAL A 308 14.42 8.53 5.59
CA VAL A 308 13.84 9.27 6.72
C VAL A 308 13.93 10.78 6.51
N LYS A 309 14.96 11.29 5.80
CA LYS A 309 15.10 12.73 5.54
C LYS A 309 13.98 13.21 4.62
N LEU A 310 13.61 12.43 3.60
CA LEU A 310 12.49 12.77 2.72
C LEU A 310 11.14 12.67 3.43
N ILE A 311 10.95 11.66 4.27
CA ILE A 311 9.74 11.53 5.11
C ILE A 311 9.60 12.76 6.02
N ASN A 312 10.66 13.12 6.74
CA ASN A 312 10.66 14.27 7.65
C ASN A 312 10.49 15.59 6.91
N LYS A 313 11.12 15.76 5.74
CA LYS A 313 10.94 16.94 4.88
C LYS A 313 9.50 17.10 4.42
N TRP A 314 8.83 15.99 4.09
CA TRP A 314 7.41 16.01 3.74
C TRP A 314 6.54 16.34 4.96
N LYS A 315 6.83 15.79 6.15
CA LYS A 315 6.06 16.08 7.37
C LYS A 315 6.22 17.53 7.84
N SER A 316 7.44 18.07 7.82
CA SER A 316 7.76 19.38 8.41
C SER A 316 7.09 20.56 7.71
N GLN A 317 6.62 20.39 6.47
CA GLN A 317 5.90 21.42 5.72
C GLN A 317 4.57 21.82 6.39
N PHE A 318 4.05 20.99 7.29
CA PHE A 318 2.80 21.22 8.01
C PHE A 318 3.00 21.89 9.37
N ASN A 319 4.20 21.82 9.95
CA ASN A 319 4.48 22.35 11.28
C ASN A 319 4.51 23.90 11.32
N ALA A 320 5.02 24.56 10.27
CA ALA A 320 5.18 26.01 10.23
C ALA A 320 3.86 26.81 10.08
N LYS A 321 2.71 26.14 9.88
CA LYS A 321 1.40 26.79 9.76
C LYS A 321 0.62 26.87 11.08
N HIS A 322 1.14 26.29 12.15
CA HIS A 322 0.51 26.34 13.47
C HIS A 322 0.81 27.65 14.23
N ASP A 323 1.90 28.34 13.91
CA ASP A 323 2.32 29.57 14.60
C ASP A 323 1.69 30.87 14.03
N SER A 324 0.93 30.78 12.93
CA SER A 324 0.31 31.95 12.29
C SER A 324 -1.20 32.08 12.55
N ILE A 325 -1.76 31.28 13.45
CA ILE A 325 -3.18 31.33 13.85
C ILE A 325 -3.33 31.16 15.38
N SER A 326 -2.37 31.66 16.16
CA SER A 326 -2.51 31.84 17.61
C SER A 326 -2.70 33.31 17.94
#